data_AF-A0A8J7GUD5-F1
#
_entry.id   AF-A0A8J7GUD5-F1
#
_cell.length_a   1.000
_cell.length_b   1.000
_cell.length_c   1.000
_cell.angle_alpha   90.00
_cell.angle_beta   90.00
_cell.angle_gamma   90.00
#
_symmetry.space_group_name_H-M   'P 1'
#
loop_
_entity.id
_entity.type
_entity.pdbx_description
1 polymer ?
#
loop_
_entity_poly.entity_id
_entity_poly.type
_entity_poly.pdbx_seq_one_letter_code
_entity_poly.pdbx_strand_id
1 'polypeptide(L)'
;MMYEIDTAQLKQLCEDHIDSACSSWEARASAEKHGQSLFAAVTGIPAAPAQEYTDTMAALCRSGVSAKLCTEAAKAQWRSGQYLAARDLLQVACAAPINDGASCQNVANMASLTEQDIVSPASGIPVGAFALRETGDPDITIAEDGVVNVRGIAPVKAQEEQGIIRIGHNKGSAFAFRRAGNDTLIGLDFWNQLKVYHLRHDAE
;
A
#
# COMPACT_ATOMS: atom_id res chain seq x y z
N MET A 1 -12.98 34.62 -15.67
CA MET A 1 -13.02 34.25 -14.25
C MET A 1 -12.88 32.74 -14.17
N MET A 2 -11.73 32.22 -13.74
CA MET A 2 -11.64 30.82 -13.32
C MET A 2 -12.30 30.73 -11.95
N TYR A 3 -13.37 29.95 -11.81
CA TYR A 3 -13.86 29.56 -10.50
C TYR A 3 -12.79 28.67 -9.87
N GLU A 4 -12.16 29.14 -8.79
CA GLU A 4 -11.31 28.28 -7.97
C GLU A 4 -12.25 27.33 -7.22
N ILE A 5 -12.24 26.06 -7.62
CA ILE A 5 -12.95 25.01 -6.89
C ILE A 5 -12.25 24.86 -5.54
N ASP A 6 -12.98 24.90 -4.43
CA ASP A 6 -12.42 24.70 -3.09
C ASP A 6 -12.45 23.21 -2.65
N THR A 7 -11.91 22.90 -1.47
CA THR A 7 -11.85 21.52 -0.94
C THR A 7 -13.26 20.95 -0.68
N ALA A 8 -14.22 21.76 -0.24
CA ALA A 8 -15.59 21.31 0.04
C ALA A 8 -16.35 20.98 -1.25
N GLN A 9 -16.16 21.78 -2.30
CA GLN A 9 -16.72 21.52 -3.63
C GLN A 9 -16.13 20.25 -4.24
N LEU A 10 -14.82 20.02 -4.11
CA LEU A 10 -14.21 18.77 -4.58
C LEU A 10 -14.75 17.55 -3.84
N LYS A 11 -14.96 17.66 -2.52
CA LYS A 11 -15.61 16.61 -1.73
C LYS A 11 -17.01 16.32 -2.28
N GLN A 12 -17.84 17.33 -2.48
CA GLN A 12 -19.19 17.14 -3.02
C GLN A 12 -19.17 16.47 -4.40
N LEU A 13 -18.30 16.93 -5.30
CA LEU A 13 -18.15 16.33 -6.62
C LEU A 13 -17.68 14.87 -6.54
N CYS A 14 -16.82 14.54 -5.57
CA CYS A 14 -16.42 13.15 -5.31
C CYS A 14 -17.60 12.31 -4.81
N GLU A 15 -18.41 12.85 -3.90
CA GLU A 15 -19.64 12.21 -3.42
C GLU A 15 -20.66 12.01 -4.55
N ASP A 16 -20.67 12.91 -5.54
CA ASP A 16 -21.43 12.80 -6.79
C ASP A 16 -20.78 11.85 -7.82
N HIS A 17 -19.83 11.01 -7.38
CA HIS A 17 -19.13 9.99 -8.15
C HIS A 17 -18.23 10.51 -9.29
N ILE A 18 -17.72 11.74 -9.17
CA ILE A 18 -16.74 12.27 -10.12
C ILE A 18 -15.32 11.87 -9.68
N ASP A 19 -14.82 10.77 -10.24
CA ASP A 19 -13.51 10.17 -9.90
C ASP A 19 -12.35 11.19 -9.80
N SER A 20 -12.26 12.13 -10.74
CA SER A 20 -11.17 13.13 -10.77
C SER A 20 -11.27 14.13 -9.61
N ALA A 21 -12.47 14.38 -9.11
CA ALA A 21 -12.68 15.23 -7.95
C ALA A 21 -12.20 14.54 -6.67
N CYS A 22 -12.36 13.22 -6.55
CA CYS A 22 -11.83 12.43 -5.44
C CYS A 22 -10.30 12.53 -5.34
N SER A 23 -9.57 12.34 -6.44
CA SER A 23 -8.10 12.49 -6.43
C SER A 23 -7.67 13.93 -6.12
N SER A 24 -8.39 14.92 -6.64
CA SER A 24 -8.09 16.34 -6.37
C SER A 24 -8.36 16.71 -4.91
N TRP A 25 -9.40 16.14 -4.31
CA TRP A 25 -9.75 16.33 -2.91
C TRP A 25 -8.65 15.80 -1.99
N GLU A 26 -8.21 14.56 -2.23
CA GLU A 26 -7.09 13.95 -1.48
C GLU A 26 -5.83 14.82 -1.54
N ALA A 27 -5.44 15.24 -2.75
CA ALA A 27 -4.23 16.02 -2.97
C ALA A 27 -4.27 17.35 -2.21
N ARG A 28 -5.40 18.08 -2.23
CA ARG A 28 -5.55 19.35 -1.51
C ARG A 28 -5.60 19.15 0.00
N ALA A 29 -6.38 18.19 0.48
CA ALA A 29 -6.46 17.86 1.90
C ALA A 29 -5.11 17.41 2.48
N SER A 30 -4.25 16.80 1.64
CA SER A 30 -2.89 16.39 2.01
C SER A 30 -1.89 17.54 1.96
N ALA A 31 -2.01 18.46 0.99
CA ALA A 31 -1.13 19.62 0.84
C ALA A 31 -1.21 20.59 2.02
N GLU A 32 -2.38 20.70 2.67
CA GLU A 32 -2.59 21.46 3.90
C GLU A 32 -1.78 20.90 5.09
N LYS A 33 -1.28 19.65 4.99
CA LYS A 33 -0.49 18.97 6.02
C LYS A 33 0.99 18.89 5.63
N HIS A 34 1.66 20.03 5.56
CA HIS A 34 3.08 20.16 5.15
C HIS A 34 4.05 19.09 5.71
N GLY A 35 3.89 18.67 6.97
CA GLY A 35 4.75 17.64 7.59
C GLY A 35 4.62 16.24 6.97
N GLN A 36 3.44 15.87 6.47
CA GLN A 36 3.19 14.57 5.85
C GLN A 36 3.77 14.46 4.44
N SER A 37 3.76 15.57 3.69
CA SER A 37 4.38 15.64 2.36
C SER A 37 5.90 15.47 2.44
N LEU A 38 6.54 16.10 3.43
CA LEU A 38 7.97 15.92 3.68
C LEU A 38 8.32 14.49 4.09
N PHE A 39 7.50 13.88 4.96
CA PHE A 39 7.67 12.47 5.34
C PHE A 39 7.62 11.56 4.11
N ALA A 40 6.62 11.71 3.24
CA ALA A 40 6.50 10.88 2.05
C ALA A 40 7.65 11.09 1.06
N ALA A 41 8.12 12.33 0.89
CA ALA A 41 9.25 12.65 0.03
C ALA A 41 10.57 12.03 0.51
N VAL A 42 10.79 12.00 1.83
CA VAL A 42 12.01 11.44 2.43
C VAL A 42 11.95 9.91 2.48
N THR A 43 10.79 9.35 2.82
CA THR A 43 10.65 7.93 3.14
C THR A 43 10.18 7.07 1.98
N GLY A 44 9.60 7.65 0.93
CA GLY A 44 8.91 6.90 -0.13
C GLY A 44 7.59 6.27 0.30
N ILE A 45 7.22 6.38 1.57
CA ILE A 45 5.97 5.84 2.11
C ILE A 45 4.89 6.92 1.92
N PRO A 46 3.82 6.65 1.17
CA PRO A 46 2.73 7.60 1.00
C PRO A 46 2.16 7.99 2.36
N ALA A 47 1.85 9.27 2.55
CA ALA A 47 1.18 9.72 3.75
C ALA A 47 -0.21 9.06 3.89
N ALA A 48 -0.58 8.75 5.13
CA ALA A 48 -1.95 8.35 5.44
C ALA A 48 -2.91 9.52 5.14
N PRO A 49 -3.94 9.32 4.33
CA PRO A 49 -4.92 10.38 4.05
C PRO A 49 -5.74 10.72 5.31
N ALA A 50 -6.52 11.79 5.23
CA ALA A 50 -7.46 12.11 6.29
C ALA A 50 -8.48 10.97 6.50
N GLN A 51 -8.90 10.74 7.75
CA GLN A 51 -9.89 9.70 8.06
C GLN A 51 -11.21 9.95 7.31
N GLU A 52 -11.67 11.19 7.24
CA GLU A 52 -12.87 11.59 6.50
C GLU A 52 -12.81 11.18 5.02
N TYR A 53 -11.66 11.40 4.37
CA TYR A 53 -11.44 10.96 2.99
C TYR A 53 -11.50 9.44 2.89
N THR A 54 -10.81 8.74 3.80
CA THR A 54 -10.76 7.27 3.83
C THR A 54 -12.17 6.66 3.98
N ASP A 55 -12.98 7.20 4.88
CA ASP A 55 -14.35 6.74 5.13
C ASP A 55 -15.26 7.00 3.94
N THR A 56 -15.15 8.20 3.34
CA THR A 56 -15.95 8.60 2.18
C THR A 56 -15.63 7.70 0.98
N MET A 57 -14.35 7.46 0.69
CA MET A 57 -13.93 6.59 -0.40
C MET A 57 -14.38 5.14 -0.20
N ALA A 58 -14.33 4.63 1.04
CA ALA A 58 -14.83 3.29 1.35
C ALA A 58 -16.35 3.17 1.14
N ALA A 59 -17.12 4.19 1.51
CA ALA A 59 -18.56 4.23 1.26
C ALA A 59 -18.88 4.28 -0.24
N LEU A 60 -18.18 5.14 -1.01
CA LEU A 60 -18.33 5.25 -2.46
C LEU A 60 -17.99 3.94 -3.16
N CYS A 61 -16.92 3.25 -2.76
CA CYS A 61 -16.60 1.92 -3.29
C CYS A 61 -17.78 0.93 -3.08
N ARG A 62 -18.29 0.84 -1.86
CA ARG A 62 -19.37 -0.10 -1.51
C ARG A 62 -20.70 0.20 -2.21
N SER A 63 -20.90 1.43 -2.68
CA SER A 63 -22.06 1.79 -3.50
C SER A 63 -22.06 1.14 -4.91
N GLY A 64 -20.94 0.52 -5.32
CA GLY A 64 -20.86 -0.32 -6.52
C GLY A 64 -20.60 0.44 -7.82
N VAL A 65 -20.07 1.66 -7.73
CA VAL A 65 -20.01 2.58 -8.88
C VAL A 65 -18.78 2.39 -9.75
N SER A 66 -17.61 2.04 -9.18
CA SER A 66 -16.37 1.96 -9.95
C SER A 66 -15.31 1.10 -9.26
N ALA A 67 -14.77 0.11 -9.98
CA ALA A 67 -13.63 -0.70 -9.52
C ALA A 67 -12.40 0.18 -9.24
N LYS A 68 -12.20 1.25 -10.02
CA LYS A 68 -11.12 2.22 -9.82
C LYS A 68 -11.29 2.96 -8.49
N LEU A 69 -12.50 3.43 -8.17
CA LEU A 69 -12.77 4.07 -6.87
C LEU A 69 -12.51 3.10 -5.72
N CYS A 70 -12.88 1.83 -5.86
CA CYS A 70 -12.58 0.80 -4.88
C CYS A 70 -11.07 0.56 -4.68
N THR A 71 -10.29 0.55 -5.77
CA THR A 71 -8.84 0.43 -5.69
C THR A 71 -8.19 1.64 -5.00
N GLU A 72 -8.66 2.86 -5.26
CA GLU A 72 -8.16 4.05 -4.55
C GLU A 72 -8.58 4.05 -3.07
N ALA A 73 -9.82 3.65 -2.78
CA ALA A 73 -10.30 3.46 -1.40
C ALA A 73 -9.46 2.42 -0.65
N ALA A 74 -9.10 1.31 -1.31
CA ALA A 74 -8.22 0.30 -0.74
C ALA A 74 -6.81 0.83 -0.44
N LYS A 75 -6.22 1.63 -1.35
CA LYS A 75 -4.94 2.30 -1.10
C LYS A 75 -5.03 3.27 0.08
N ALA A 76 -6.12 4.03 0.21
CA ALA A 76 -6.34 4.94 1.34
C ALA A 76 -6.39 4.18 2.69
N GLN A 77 -7.13 3.06 2.73
CA GLN A 77 -7.18 2.16 3.89
C GLN A 77 -5.79 1.57 4.21
N TRP A 78 -5.07 1.10 3.18
CA TRP A 78 -3.73 0.53 3.31
C TRP A 78 -2.73 1.52 3.92
N ARG A 79 -2.68 2.74 3.40
CA ARG A 79 -1.80 3.83 3.91
C ARG A 79 -2.14 4.21 5.34
N SER A 80 -3.38 3.99 5.77
CA SER A 80 -3.85 4.21 7.14
C SER A 80 -3.62 2.99 8.06
N GLY A 81 -2.96 1.93 7.58
CA GLY A 81 -2.71 0.70 8.34
C GLY A 81 -3.91 -0.24 8.45
N GLN A 82 -5.04 0.07 7.80
CA GLN A 82 -6.28 -0.72 7.83
C GLN A 82 -6.25 -1.81 6.74
N TYR A 83 -5.30 -2.72 6.84
CA TYR A 83 -4.95 -3.64 5.75
C TYR A 83 -6.06 -4.66 5.40
N LEU A 84 -6.83 -5.16 6.37
CA LEU A 84 -7.97 -6.05 6.08
C LEU A 84 -9.10 -5.28 5.39
N ALA A 85 -9.42 -4.07 5.84
CA ALA A 85 -10.41 -3.22 5.19
C ALA A 85 -9.99 -2.89 3.74
N ALA A 86 -8.70 -2.68 3.48
CA ALA A 86 -8.18 -2.53 2.13
C ALA A 86 -8.42 -3.78 1.28
N ARG A 87 -8.20 -4.98 1.83
CA ARG A 87 -8.48 -6.27 1.15
C ARG A 87 -9.95 -6.37 0.76
N ASP A 88 -10.85 -6.04 1.68
CA ASP A 88 -12.29 -6.17 1.48
C ASP A 88 -12.77 -5.22 0.37
N LEU A 89 -12.23 -4.00 0.27
CA LEU A 89 -12.53 -3.08 -0.83
C LEU A 89 -11.98 -3.57 -2.18
N LEU A 90 -10.81 -4.21 -2.20
CA LEU A 90 -10.28 -4.84 -3.41
C LEU A 90 -11.13 -6.04 -3.86
N GLN A 91 -11.74 -6.78 -2.94
CA GLN A 91 -12.69 -7.84 -3.28
C GLN A 91 -13.92 -7.27 -4.00
N VAL A 92 -14.44 -6.12 -3.57
CA VAL A 92 -15.50 -5.40 -4.28
C VAL A 92 -15.03 -4.97 -5.67
N ALA A 93 -13.83 -4.40 -5.78
CA ALA A 93 -13.25 -4.00 -7.07
C ALA A 93 -13.10 -5.19 -8.04
N CYS A 94 -12.59 -6.32 -7.54
CA CYS A 94 -12.40 -7.54 -8.32
C CYS A 94 -13.73 -8.14 -8.80
N ALA A 95 -14.77 -8.09 -7.96
CA ALA A 95 -16.11 -8.57 -8.28
C ALA A 95 -16.91 -7.63 -9.21
N ALA A 96 -16.40 -6.44 -9.52
CA ALA A 96 -17.09 -5.49 -10.38
C ALA A 96 -17.23 -6.02 -11.83
N PRO A 97 -18.35 -5.74 -12.53
CA PRO A 97 -18.54 -6.19 -13.91
C PRO A 97 -17.46 -5.71 -14.89
N ILE A 98 -16.89 -4.53 -14.62
CA ILE A 98 -15.73 -3.98 -15.33
C ILE A 98 -14.62 -3.83 -14.28
N ASN A 99 -13.74 -4.82 -14.22
CA ASN A 99 -12.52 -4.77 -13.39
C ASN A 99 -11.29 -4.57 -14.28
N ASP A 100 -10.18 -4.14 -13.67
CA ASP A 100 -8.91 -3.87 -14.35
C ASP A 100 -7.92 -5.06 -14.27
N GLY A 101 -8.36 -6.25 -13.83
CA GLY A 101 -7.52 -7.43 -13.56
C GLY A 101 -6.55 -7.26 -12.38
N ALA A 102 -5.92 -6.09 -12.26
CA ALA A 102 -5.01 -5.71 -11.18
C ALA A 102 -5.68 -5.77 -9.81
N SER A 103 -6.97 -5.42 -9.72
CA SER A 103 -7.75 -5.52 -8.49
C SER A 103 -7.79 -6.96 -7.95
N CYS A 104 -8.04 -7.96 -8.80
CA CYS A 104 -8.06 -9.36 -8.40
C CYS A 104 -6.67 -9.87 -8.01
N GLN A 105 -5.63 -9.46 -8.75
CA GLN A 105 -4.24 -9.77 -8.39
C GLN A 105 -3.89 -9.24 -6.99
N ASN A 106 -4.32 -8.02 -6.66
CA ASN A 106 -4.08 -7.44 -5.34
C ASN A 106 -4.83 -8.18 -4.22
N VAL A 107 -6.05 -8.67 -4.48
CA VAL A 107 -6.75 -9.56 -3.52
C VAL A 107 -5.93 -10.82 -3.27
N ALA A 108 -5.43 -11.45 -4.33
CA ALA A 108 -4.61 -12.66 -4.21
C ALA A 108 -3.30 -12.41 -3.43
N ASN A 109 -2.63 -11.27 -3.69
CA ASN A 109 -1.43 -10.84 -2.97
C ASN A 109 -1.68 -10.62 -1.46
N MET A 110 -2.93 -10.48 -1.03
CA MET A 110 -3.33 -10.20 0.36
C MET A 110 -4.13 -11.35 0.99
N ALA A 111 -4.30 -12.48 0.29
CA ALA A 111 -5.19 -13.56 0.69
C ALA A 111 -4.82 -14.20 2.04
N SER A 112 -3.53 -14.28 2.34
CA SER A 112 -2.97 -14.85 3.57
C SER A 112 -2.94 -13.88 4.75
N LEU A 113 -3.23 -12.60 4.54
CA LEU A 113 -3.16 -11.60 5.61
C LEU A 113 -4.24 -11.86 6.67
N THR A 114 -3.83 -11.99 7.93
CA THR A 114 -4.72 -12.20 9.06
C THR A 114 -4.71 -11.01 10.01
N GLU A 115 -5.65 -10.96 10.95
CA GLU A 115 -5.65 -9.96 12.02
C GLU A 115 -4.40 -10.10 12.93
N GLN A 116 -3.92 -11.34 13.14
CA GLN A 116 -2.74 -11.61 13.94
C GLN A 116 -1.47 -10.94 13.35
N ASP A 117 -1.34 -10.96 12.02
CA ASP A 117 -0.25 -10.30 11.28
C ASP A 117 -0.28 -8.78 11.45
N ILE A 118 -1.45 -8.21 11.78
CA ILE A 118 -1.62 -6.77 11.97
C ILE A 118 -1.22 -6.37 13.37
N VAL A 119 -1.74 -7.07 14.38
CA VAL A 119 -1.56 -6.73 15.80
C VAL A 119 -0.22 -7.19 16.39
N SER A 120 0.54 -8.02 15.66
CA SER A 120 1.86 -8.51 16.09
C SER A 120 3.00 -7.93 15.23
N PRO A 121 3.28 -6.62 15.33
CA PRO A 121 4.44 -6.06 14.65
C PRO A 121 5.72 -6.70 15.20
N ALA A 122 6.62 -7.06 14.31
CA ALA A 122 7.95 -7.55 14.66
C ALA A 122 9.00 -6.50 14.28
N SER A 123 10.07 -6.40 15.06
CA SER A 123 11.22 -5.55 14.75
C SER A 123 12.38 -6.38 14.17
N GLY A 124 13.40 -5.68 13.68
CA GLY A 124 14.58 -6.29 13.08
C GLY A 124 14.39 -6.74 11.63
N ILE A 125 15.52 -6.94 10.96
CA ILE A 125 15.59 -7.39 9.57
C ILE A 125 15.48 -8.92 9.56
N PRO A 126 14.45 -9.51 8.93
CA PRO A 126 14.33 -10.96 8.85
C PRO A 126 15.30 -11.53 7.80
N VAL A 127 15.69 -12.78 7.98
CA VAL A 127 16.53 -13.54 7.05
C VAL A 127 15.64 -14.49 6.24
N GLY A 128 15.93 -14.63 4.95
CA GLY A 128 15.29 -15.62 4.09
C GLY A 128 14.79 -15.06 2.76
N ALA A 129 14.16 -15.92 1.99
CA ALA A 129 13.60 -15.61 0.67
C ALA A 129 12.10 -15.32 0.79
N PHE A 130 11.67 -14.14 0.37
CA PHE A 130 10.30 -13.65 0.45
C PHE A 130 9.70 -13.53 -0.95
N ALA A 131 8.50 -14.08 -1.13
CA ALA A 131 7.79 -14.11 -2.41
C ALA A 131 6.34 -13.66 -2.25
N LEU A 132 5.76 -13.10 -3.31
CA LEU A 132 4.31 -13.11 -3.47
C LEU A 132 3.83 -14.54 -3.69
N ARG A 133 2.68 -14.88 -3.12
CA ARG A 133 2.16 -16.25 -3.17
C ARG A 133 1.87 -16.75 -4.59
N GLU A 134 1.56 -15.84 -5.53
CA GLU A 134 1.20 -16.19 -6.90
C GLU A 134 2.39 -16.31 -7.87
N THR A 135 3.50 -15.62 -7.61
CA THR A 135 4.63 -15.57 -8.56
C THR A 135 5.59 -16.74 -8.39
N GLY A 136 5.62 -17.39 -7.22
CA GLY A 136 6.46 -18.55 -6.91
C GLY A 136 7.96 -18.23 -6.78
N ASP A 137 8.51 -17.34 -7.60
CA ASP A 137 9.89 -16.86 -7.52
C ASP A 137 10.05 -15.84 -6.36
N PRO A 138 11.16 -15.89 -5.60
CA PRO A 138 11.42 -14.91 -4.56
C PRO A 138 11.66 -13.53 -5.18
N ASP A 139 10.84 -12.57 -4.77
CA ASP A 139 10.98 -11.17 -5.15
C ASP A 139 12.11 -10.50 -4.35
N ILE A 140 12.36 -10.98 -3.13
CA ILE A 140 13.29 -10.39 -2.16
C ILE A 140 14.00 -11.51 -1.40
N THR A 141 15.33 -11.53 -1.41
CA THR A 141 16.12 -12.44 -0.56
C THR A 141 16.99 -11.64 0.38
N ILE A 142 16.87 -11.88 1.69
CA ILE A 142 17.64 -11.20 2.73
C ILE A 142 18.61 -12.19 3.37
N ALA A 143 19.91 -11.92 3.24
CA ALA A 143 20.98 -12.73 3.83
C ALA A 143 21.19 -12.42 5.32
N GLU A 144 21.94 -13.28 6.02
CA GLU A 144 22.23 -13.14 7.46
C GLU A 144 22.92 -11.83 7.84
N ASP A 145 23.73 -11.28 6.94
CA ASP A 145 24.42 -10.00 7.13
C ASP A 145 23.54 -8.77 6.82
N GLY A 146 22.27 -9.01 6.46
CA GLY A 146 21.27 -8.01 6.09
C GLY A 146 21.38 -7.53 4.64
N VAL A 147 22.21 -8.15 3.81
CA VAL A 147 22.26 -7.85 2.37
C VAL A 147 21.00 -8.40 1.70
N VAL A 148 20.34 -7.54 0.93
CA VAL A 148 19.12 -7.84 0.21
C VAL A 148 19.38 -7.91 -1.28
N ASN A 149 18.92 -9.00 -1.88
CA ASN A 149 18.84 -9.20 -3.32
C ASN A 149 17.40 -9.03 -3.77
N VAL A 150 17.14 -8.05 -4.63
CA VAL A 150 15.86 -7.85 -5.31
C VAL A 150 16.11 -7.99 -6.80
N ARG A 151 15.23 -8.71 -7.51
CA ARG A 151 15.39 -8.94 -8.94
C ARG A 151 15.56 -7.61 -9.71
N GLY A 152 16.66 -7.49 -10.45
CA GLY A 152 16.94 -6.32 -11.28
C GLY A 152 17.54 -5.12 -10.53
N ILE A 153 17.98 -5.30 -9.27
CA ILE A 153 18.59 -4.26 -8.45
C ILE A 153 19.91 -4.80 -7.88
N ALA A 154 20.92 -3.93 -7.80
CA ALA A 154 22.18 -4.30 -7.17
C ALA A 154 21.97 -4.68 -5.69
N PRO A 155 22.72 -5.65 -5.14
CA PRO A 155 22.58 -6.00 -3.73
C PRO A 155 22.85 -4.80 -2.82
N VAL A 156 22.00 -4.61 -1.82
CA VAL A 156 22.09 -3.47 -0.88
C VAL A 156 21.83 -3.94 0.54
N LYS A 157 22.38 -3.24 1.54
CA LYS A 157 22.08 -3.56 2.94
C LYS A 157 20.73 -2.98 3.34
N ALA A 158 19.85 -3.82 3.90
CA ALA A 158 18.63 -3.34 4.55
C ALA A 158 18.96 -2.53 5.80
N GLN A 159 18.11 -1.56 6.09
CA GLN A 159 18.13 -0.80 7.33
C GLN A 159 16.76 -0.94 8.00
N GLU A 160 16.71 -0.98 9.32
CA GLU A 160 15.46 -0.95 10.07
C GLU A 160 15.42 0.27 10.96
N GLU A 161 14.34 1.03 10.87
CA GLU A 161 14.09 2.20 11.69
C GLU A 161 12.61 2.23 12.08
N GLN A 162 12.34 2.26 13.39
CA GLN A 162 10.98 2.35 13.95
C GLN A 162 10.02 1.24 13.46
N GLY A 163 10.52 0.03 13.27
CA GLY A 163 9.77 -1.14 12.78
C GLY A 163 9.61 -1.18 11.25
N ILE A 164 10.27 -0.27 10.53
CA ILE A 164 10.21 -0.17 9.08
C ILE A 164 11.53 -0.60 8.46
N ILE A 165 11.47 -1.64 7.65
CA ILE A 165 12.60 -2.15 6.88
C ILE A 165 12.69 -1.34 5.59
N ARG A 166 13.88 -0.79 5.32
CA ARG A 166 14.20 0.02 4.14
C ARG A 166 15.25 -0.65 3.30
N ILE A 167 14.99 -0.74 2.00
CA ILE A 167 15.89 -1.31 1.00
C ILE A 167 16.13 -0.27 -0.08
N GLY A 168 17.32 0.34 -0.10
CA GLY A 168 17.67 1.37 -1.07
C GLY A 168 17.63 0.85 -2.51
N HIS A 169 17.21 1.68 -3.47
CA HIS A 169 17.32 1.34 -4.89
C HIS A 169 17.71 2.55 -5.75
N ASN A 170 18.23 2.31 -6.94
CA ASN A 170 18.80 3.32 -7.84
C ASN A 170 17.78 4.17 -8.62
N LYS A 171 16.48 4.07 -8.30
CA LYS A 171 15.39 4.74 -9.05
C LYS A 171 14.55 5.71 -8.20
N GLY A 172 14.97 6.03 -6.98
CA GLY A 172 14.23 6.94 -6.11
C GLY A 172 14.31 6.56 -4.63
N SER A 173 13.20 6.74 -3.91
CA SER A 173 13.04 6.41 -2.50
C SER A 173 13.14 4.91 -2.24
N ALA A 174 13.73 4.49 -1.12
CA ALA A 174 13.86 3.08 -0.75
C ALA A 174 12.52 2.31 -0.77
N PHE A 175 12.57 1.01 -1.06
CA PHE A 175 11.42 0.16 -0.74
C PHE A 175 11.24 0.12 0.77
N ALA A 176 9.99 0.14 1.21
CA ALA A 176 9.62 0.13 2.61
C ALA A 176 8.71 -1.05 2.92
N PHE A 177 9.02 -1.75 4.02
CA PHE A 177 8.25 -2.88 4.49
C PHE A 177 8.00 -2.78 6.00
N ARG A 178 6.81 -3.18 6.44
CA ARG A 178 6.55 -3.52 7.84
C ARG A 178 6.66 -5.03 7.98
N ARG A 179 7.30 -5.49 9.05
CA ARG A 179 7.32 -6.91 9.39
C ARG A 179 6.06 -7.28 10.20
N ALA A 180 5.44 -8.40 9.83
CA ALA A 180 4.28 -8.98 10.49
C ALA A 180 4.64 -10.41 10.93
N GLY A 181 4.82 -10.62 12.24
CA GLY A 181 5.39 -11.87 12.73
C GLY A 181 6.78 -12.17 12.14
N ASN A 182 7.15 -13.45 12.04
CA ASN A 182 8.48 -13.82 11.54
C ASN A 182 8.57 -13.94 10.02
N ASP A 183 7.47 -14.32 9.38
CA ASP A 183 7.47 -14.87 8.03
C ASP A 183 6.77 -13.95 7.02
N THR A 184 6.35 -12.76 7.44
CA THR A 184 5.55 -11.87 6.58
C THR A 184 6.13 -10.46 6.52
N LEU A 185 6.20 -9.93 5.30
CA LEU A 185 6.53 -8.54 5.00
C LEU A 185 5.36 -7.87 4.28
N ILE A 186 4.94 -6.71 4.78
CA ILE A 186 3.86 -5.89 4.22
C ILE A 186 4.50 -4.69 3.53
N GLY A 187 4.27 -4.52 2.23
CA GLY A 187 4.81 -3.41 1.44
C GLY A 187 4.14 -2.07 1.78
N LEU A 188 4.92 -1.00 1.95
CA LEU A 188 4.41 0.30 2.41
C LEU A 188 4.60 1.43 1.41
N ASP A 189 5.48 1.27 0.42
CA ASP A 189 5.80 2.32 -0.54
C ASP A 189 4.92 2.27 -1.80
N PHE A 190 5.08 3.25 -2.68
CA PHE A 190 4.29 3.33 -3.92
C PHE A 190 4.45 2.13 -4.86
N TRP A 191 5.57 1.42 -4.81
CA TRP A 191 5.90 0.29 -5.69
C TRP A 191 5.38 -1.05 -5.16
N ASN A 192 5.20 -1.16 -3.85
CA ASN A 192 4.82 -2.40 -3.18
C ASN A 192 3.59 -2.31 -2.26
N GLN A 193 2.89 -1.18 -2.19
CA GLN A 193 1.59 -1.12 -1.51
C GLN A 193 0.63 -2.19 -2.06
N LEU A 194 -0.26 -2.69 -1.20
CA LEU A 194 -1.20 -3.80 -1.49
C LEU A 194 -0.51 -5.14 -1.78
N LYS A 195 0.73 -5.32 -1.34
CA LYS A 195 1.47 -6.58 -1.46
C LYS A 195 1.89 -7.10 -0.09
N VAL A 196 1.65 -8.40 0.12
CA VAL A 196 2.11 -9.15 1.29
C VAL A 196 3.02 -10.26 0.80
N TYR A 197 4.26 -10.24 1.26
CA TYR A 197 5.29 -11.21 0.91
C TYR A 197 5.47 -12.20 2.06
N HIS A 198 5.70 -13.46 1.71
CA HIS A 198 5.86 -14.53 2.67
C HIS A 198 7.22 -15.20 2.53
N LEU A 199 7.80 -15.55 3.67
CA LEU A 199 8.98 -16.38 3.75
C LEU A 199 8.69 -17.71 3.06
N ARG A 200 9.57 -18.09 2.13
CA ARG A 200 9.58 -19.40 1.52
C ARG A 200 10.29 -20.36 2.45
N HIS A 201 9.58 -21.42 2.82
CA HIS A 201 10.11 -22.52 3.62
C HIS A 201 10.78 -23.60 2.76
N ASP A 202 10.84 -23.40 1.44
CA ASP A 202 11.40 -24.36 0.49
C ASP A 202 12.58 -23.71 -0.25
N ALA A 203 13.76 -23.90 0.33
CA ALA A 203 15.07 -23.76 -0.30
C ALA A 203 16.08 -24.67 0.45
N GLU A 204 15.87 -25.98 0.35
CA GLU A 204 16.99 -26.95 0.37
C GLU A 204 17.42 -27.23 -1.07
#